data_AF-A0A7J8EA91-F1
#
_entry.id   AF-A0A7J8EA91-F1
#
_cell.length_a   1.000
_cell.length_b   1.000
_cell.length_c   1.000
_cell.angle_alpha   90.00
_cell.angle_beta   90.00
_cell.angle_gamma   90.00
#
_symmetry.space_group_name_H-M   'P 1'
#
loop_
_entity.id
_entity.type
_entity.pdbx_description
1 polymer ?
#
loop_
_entity_poly.entity_id
_entity_poly.type
_entity_poly.pdbx_seq_one_letter_code
_entity_poly.pdbx_strand_id
1 'polypeptide(L)'
;MIIFFSPFPLDSEICRVLHWTQHYGHAHNGDKQTSRCRQRRRILRLERPLKAGPISGRKTSRHPLHQDLHYFPFRPSDYIVCAWTAMEHMDRNNGCLAVLPGTHKGTLKPHDYPQWEKGVNILFHGIQDYDKNSELKHLVMEKGDTVFFHPLLIHGSGSNQTKGFRKAISCHFAAASCHYIDVKGTTQEKLEKEVLKVASRNNEMDLLNLKDIWQFQARLVKGERINL
;
A
#
# COMPACT_ATOMS: atom_id res chain seq x y z
N MET A 1 -1.14 2.38 14.41
CA MET A 1 -0.19 1.25 14.34
C MET A 1 -0.25 0.62 12.98
N ILE A 2 0.92 0.14 12.54
CA ILE A 2 1.28 0.31 11.16
C ILE A 2 2.33 -0.77 10.61
N ILE A 3 2.05 -1.82 9.74
CA ILE A 3 2.90 -2.74 8.80
C ILE A 3 2.60 -2.79 7.24
N PHE A 4 3.59 -2.72 6.29
CA PHE A 4 3.45 -3.08 4.82
C PHE A 4 3.80 -4.57 4.65
N PHE A 5 3.42 -5.17 3.51
CA PHE A 5 3.75 -6.54 3.10
C PHE A 5 3.90 -6.75 1.56
N SER A 6 4.69 -7.73 1.11
CA SER A 6 5.00 -7.97 -0.31
C SER A 6 5.00 -9.45 -0.68
N PRO A 7 4.12 -9.93 -1.59
CA PRO A 7 4.10 -11.34 -2.02
C PRO A 7 5.29 -11.75 -2.91
N PHE A 8 6.37 -10.97 -2.94
CA PHE A 8 7.59 -11.23 -3.71
C PHE A 8 8.83 -10.92 -2.86
N PRO A 9 9.91 -11.72 -2.97
CA PRO A 9 11.21 -11.40 -2.40
C PRO A 9 11.81 -10.14 -3.03
N LEU A 10 12.66 -9.46 -2.27
CA LEU A 10 13.44 -8.29 -2.71
C LEU A 10 14.88 -8.73 -2.93
N ASP A 11 15.47 -8.35 -4.07
CA ASP A 11 16.92 -8.41 -4.25
C ASP A 11 17.62 -7.50 -3.23
N SER A 12 18.79 -7.95 -2.75
CA SER A 12 19.34 -7.57 -1.44
C SER A 12 20.18 -6.28 -1.40
N GLU A 13 20.13 -5.44 -2.43
CA GLU A 13 20.88 -4.17 -2.46
C GLU A 13 19.98 -2.92 -2.46
N ILE A 14 20.45 -1.88 -1.74
CA ILE A 14 19.78 -0.61 -1.41
C ILE A 14 18.87 -0.69 -0.16
N CYS A 15 19.52 -0.79 1.00
CA CYS A 15 18.96 -0.43 2.31
C CYS A 15 19.79 0.69 2.95
N ARG A 16 19.48 1.96 2.61
CA ARG A 16 19.91 3.16 3.36
C ARG A 16 19.13 4.39 2.88
N VAL A 17 18.29 4.94 3.75
CA VAL A 17 18.06 6.38 4.06
C VAL A 17 16.69 6.50 4.72
N LEU A 18 16.67 6.92 5.99
CA LEU A 18 15.80 7.97 6.56
C LEU A 18 16.18 8.12 8.04
N HIS A 19 17.14 9.02 8.31
CA HIS A 19 17.44 9.48 9.67
C HIS A 19 16.43 10.60 9.99
N TRP A 20 15.67 10.47 11.08
CA TRP A 20 14.65 11.45 11.45
C TRP A 20 15.06 12.18 12.73
N THR A 21 15.60 13.40 12.59
CA THR A 21 16.02 14.26 13.70
C THR A 21 15.71 15.73 13.42
N GLN A 22 14.76 16.28 14.19
CA GLN A 22 14.59 17.69 14.62
C GLN A 22 14.46 18.77 13.50
N HIS A 23 13.67 19.85 13.65
CA HIS A 23 13.08 20.49 14.83
C HIS A 23 11.64 20.94 14.55
N TYR A 24 10.80 21.04 15.60
CA TYR A 24 9.90 22.18 15.85
C TYR A 24 9.35 22.06 17.28
N GLY A 25 9.46 23.11 18.09
CA GLY A 25 8.97 23.10 19.47
C GLY A 25 9.64 24.14 20.37
N HIS A 26 9.14 25.37 20.33
CA HIS A 26 9.43 26.42 21.31
C HIS A 26 8.10 27.01 21.83
N ALA A 27 8.09 27.44 23.10
CA ALA A 27 6.98 28.07 23.84
C ALA A 27 5.74 27.18 24.12
N HIS A 28 5.07 27.24 25.29
CA HIS A 28 5.43 27.80 26.62
C HIS A 28 4.61 27.07 27.73
N ASN A 29 4.93 27.31 29.01
CA ASN A 29 4.32 26.70 30.22
C ASN A 29 2.78 26.82 30.35
N GLY A 30 2.14 25.87 31.05
CA GLY A 30 0.80 26.08 31.63
C GLY A 30 0.01 24.82 32.08
N ASP A 31 0.22 24.39 33.34
CA ASP A 31 -0.69 23.62 34.21
C ASP A 31 -1.17 22.17 33.90
N LYS A 32 -1.75 21.56 34.96
CA LYS A 32 -1.79 20.10 35.24
C LYS A 32 -3.21 19.51 35.29
N GLN A 33 -3.30 18.20 34.97
CA GLN A 33 -4.32 17.22 35.44
C GLN A 33 -5.80 17.47 35.03
N THR A 34 -6.65 16.48 34.70
CA THR A 34 -6.54 15.02 34.53
C THR A 34 -7.65 14.52 33.60
N SER A 35 -7.38 13.53 32.74
CA SER A 35 -8.21 12.30 32.62
C SER A 35 -7.59 11.30 31.63
N ARG A 36 -7.93 10.00 31.76
CA ARG A 36 -7.31 8.90 31.00
C ARG A 36 -7.95 8.71 29.62
N CYS A 37 -7.16 8.88 28.56
CA CYS A 37 -7.35 8.10 27.31
C CYS A 37 -5.99 7.74 26.68
N ARG A 38 -5.30 6.73 27.23
CA ARG A 38 -4.03 6.19 26.69
C ARG A 38 -4.25 5.02 25.72
N GLN A 39 -4.92 5.24 24.59
CA GLN A 39 -4.88 4.27 23.47
C GLN A 39 -3.57 4.42 22.68
N ARG A 40 -2.50 3.74 23.11
CA ARG A 40 -1.19 3.70 22.43
C ARG A 40 -1.24 2.88 21.12
N ARG A 41 -1.53 3.52 19.99
CA ARG A 41 -1.49 2.91 18.65
C ARG A 41 -0.03 2.89 18.11
N ARG A 42 0.80 1.87 18.43
CA ARG A 42 2.29 1.72 18.16
C ARG A 42 2.73 1.58 16.66
N ILE A 43 3.82 0.89 16.24
CA ILE A 43 4.32 0.83 14.81
C ILE A 43 4.97 -0.53 14.40
N LEU A 44 4.93 -0.92 13.11
CA LEU A 44 5.53 -2.09 12.39
C LEU A 44 6.06 -1.61 10.96
N ARG A 45 6.49 -2.44 9.97
CA ARG A 45 6.91 -2.03 8.56
C ARG A 45 7.15 -3.19 7.56
N LEU A 46 7.07 -2.89 6.24
CA LEU A 46 7.91 -3.39 5.13
C LEU A 46 8.07 -2.23 4.13
N GLU A 47 9.05 -2.25 3.23
CA GLU A 47 9.26 -1.21 2.22
C GLU A 47 9.10 -1.76 0.81
N ARG A 48 8.49 -0.99 -0.11
CA ARG A 48 8.59 -1.27 -1.54
C ARG A 48 9.08 -0.06 -2.32
N PRO A 49 10.20 -0.17 -3.08
CA PRO A 49 10.53 0.78 -4.12
C PRO A 49 9.61 0.56 -5.32
N LEU A 50 8.82 1.58 -5.67
CA LEU A 50 7.93 1.59 -6.83
C LEU A 50 8.62 2.31 -7.99
N LYS A 51 8.83 1.60 -9.10
CA LYS A 51 9.37 2.15 -10.35
C LYS A 51 8.33 2.05 -11.46
N ALA A 52 7.94 3.18 -12.07
CA ALA A 52 7.12 3.20 -13.29
C ALA A 52 7.96 3.64 -14.49
N GLY A 53 8.18 2.73 -15.43
CA GLY A 53 8.92 3.03 -16.66
C GLY A 53 8.10 3.78 -17.73
N PRO A 54 8.75 4.25 -18.80
CA PRO A 54 8.09 4.81 -19.98
C PRO A 54 7.11 3.83 -20.65
N ILE A 55 6.23 4.35 -21.52
CA ILE A 55 5.24 3.57 -22.29
C ILE A 55 5.88 2.67 -23.40
N SER A 56 7.21 2.60 -23.49
CA SER A 56 7.96 1.94 -24.56
C SER A 56 8.13 0.41 -24.42
N GLY A 57 7.19 -0.29 -23.78
CA GLY A 57 7.30 -1.74 -23.49
C GLY A 57 5.96 -2.49 -23.50
N ARG A 58 6.02 -3.83 -23.59
CA ARG A 58 4.89 -4.74 -23.81
C ARG A 58 3.78 -4.75 -22.74
N LYS A 59 3.92 -4.01 -21.63
CA LYS A 59 2.92 -3.86 -20.56
C LYS A 59 2.91 -2.42 -20.04
N THR A 60 1.77 -1.93 -19.57
CA THR A 60 1.62 -0.55 -19.11
C THR A 60 2.29 -0.31 -17.75
N SER A 61 2.93 0.85 -17.57
CA SER A 61 3.41 1.33 -16.26
C SER A 61 2.31 1.91 -15.36
N ARG A 62 1.08 2.02 -15.89
CA ARG A 62 -0.14 2.44 -15.21
C ARG A 62 -0.56 1.41 -14.17
N HIS A 63 -0.87 1.85 -12.95
CA HIS A 63 -1.58 1.01 -11.97
C HIS A 63 -3.10 1.24 -12.09
N PRO A 64 -3.93 0.21 -12.24
CA PRO A 64 -5.39 0.35 -12.22
C PRO A 64 -5.90 1.03 -10.94
N LEU A 65 -7.11 1.60 -11.01
CA LEU A 65 -7.83 2.04 -9.82
C LEU A 65 -8.16 0.83 -8.95
N HIS A 66 -7.72 0.84 -7.70
CA HIS A 66 -7.79 -0.28 -6.78
C HIS A 66 -7.95 0.20 -5.33
N GLN A 67 -8.14 -0.76 -4.42
CA GLN A 67 -8.13 -0.56 -2.97
C GLN A 67 -7.08 -1.53 -2.43
N ASP A 68 -6.14 -1.05 -1.61
CA ASP A 68 -5.08 -1.90 -1.06
C ASP A 68 -5.63 -3.02 -0.18
N LEU A 69 -6.78 -2.79 0.46
CA LEU A 69 -7.41 -3.79 1.32
C LEU A 69 -7.77 -5.07 0.57
N HIS A 70 -7.93 -5.03 -0.76
CA HIS A 70 -8.07 -6.23 -1.61
C HIS A 70 -6.89 -7.18 -1.43
N TYR A 71 -5.69 -6.65 -1.20
CA TYR A 71 -4.48 -7.43 -1.01
C TYR A 71 -4.25 -7.87 0.43
N PHE A 72 -5.00 -7.34 1.39
CA PHE A 72 -4.73 -7.52 2.82
C PHE A 72 -5.72 -8.49 3.47
N PRO A 73 -5.27 -9.69 3.91
CA PRO A 73 -6.11 -10.66 4.62
C PRO A 73 -6.13 -10.39 6.13
N PHE A 74 -6.20 -9.13 6.57
CA PHE A 74 -6.29 -8.76 7.99
C PHE A 74 -7.15 -7.50 8.23
N ARG A 75 -7.70 -7.39 9.43
CA ARG A 75 -8.74 -6.42 9.83
C ARG A 75 -8.57 -5.93 11.27
N PRO A 76 -9.15 -4.76 11.66
CA PRO A 76 -9.99 -3.86 10.86
C PRO A 76 -9.19 -2.95 9.90
N SER A 77 -9.85 -2.46 8.85
CA SER A 77 -9.30 -1.55 7.84
C SER A 77 -8.79 -0.23 8.42
N ASP A 78 -9.50 0.30 9.40
CA ASP A 78 -9.30 1.66 9.93
C ASP A 78 -8.05 1.76 10.80
N TYR A 79 -7.47 0.61 11.13
CA TYR A 79 -6.19 0.48 11.79
C TYR A 79 -5.05 0.25 10.77
N ILE A 80 -5.27 0.59 9.51
CA ILE A 80 -4.33 0.49 8.38
C ILE A 80 -4.28 1.84 7.64
N VAL A 81 -3.09 2.29 7.26
CA VAL A 81 -2.89 3.51 6.46
C VAL A 81 -1.60 3.40 5.64
N CYS A 82 -1.67 3.69 4.34
CA CYS A 82 -0.51 3.90 3.48
C CYS A 82 0.21 5.19 3.84
N ALA A 83 1.53 5.15 3.91
CA ALA A 83 2.42 6.27 3.68
C ALA A 83 3.14 6.06 2.36
N TRP A 84 3.06 7.04 1.47
CA TRP A 84 3.64 6.96 0.13
C TRP A 84 4.45 8.23 -0.11
N THR A 85 5.75 8.08 -0.34
CA THR A 85 6.70 9.19 -0.42
C THR A 85 7.28 9.31 -1.83
N ALA A 86 7.22 10.51 -2.38
CA ALA A 86 7.78 10.83 -3.68
C ALA A 86 9.33 10.94 -3.58
N MET A 87 10.08 10.20 -4.40
CA MET A 87 11.57 10.27 -4.40
C MET A 87 12.13 11.28 -5.42
N GLU A 88 11.24 11.87 -6.22
CA GLU A 88 11.46 12.86 -7.27
C GLU A 88 10.16 13.68 -7.44
N HIS A 89 10.19 14.76 -8.22
CA HIS A 89 8.98 15.52 -8.57
C HIS A 89 7.99 14.64 -9.35
N MET A 90 6.69 14.75 -9.07
CA MET A 90 5.65 13.93 -9.66
C MET A 90 4.42 14.72 -10.06
N ASP A 91 3.96 14.49 -11.30
CA ASP A 91 2.88 15.21 -11.93
C ASP A 91 2.01 14.28 -12.80
N ARG A 92 1.07 14.85 -13.56
CA ARG A 92 0.24 14.08 -14.50
C ARG A 92 1.04 13.44 -15.64
N ASN A 93 2.19 14.02 -16.02
CA ASN A 93 3.01 13.58 -17.15
C ASN A 93 3.84 12.33 -16.81
N ASN A 94 4.43 12.28 -15.62
CA ASN A 94 5.22 11.13 -15.15
C ASN A 94 4.41 10.07 -14.37
N GLY A 95 3.09 10.24 -14.32
CA GLY A 95 2.17 9.25 -13.77
C GLY A 95 2.12 9.27 -12.24
N CYS A 96 1.84 10.44 -11.66
CA CYS A 96 1.50 10.62 -10.24
C CYS A 96 0.33 9.74 -9.76
N LEU A 97 0.15 9.71 -8.45
CA LEU A 97 -0.99 9.07 -7.79
C LEU A 97 -2.29 9.83 -8.11
N ALA A 98 -3.35 9.09 -8.44
CA ALA A 98 -4.69 9.63 -8.61
C ALA A 98 -5.65 8.93 -7.64
N VAL A 99 -6.51 9.70 -6.97
CA VAL A 99 -7.43 9.22 -5.93
C VAL A 99 -8.87 9.65 -6.22
N LEU A 100 -9.83 8.87 -5.73
CA LEU A 100 -11.24 9.28 -5.62
C LEU A 100 -11.53 9.67 -4.16
N PRO A 101 -11.63 10.97 -3.82
CA PRO A 101 -11.87 11.41 -2.44
C PRO A 101 -13.11 10.79 -1.81
N GLY A 102 -13.11 10.61 -0.48
CA GLY A 102 -14.25 10.08 0.28
C GLY A 102 -14.51 8.58 0.14
N THR A 103 -14.04 7.91 -0.92
CA THR A 103 -14.30 6.47 -1.18
C THR A 103 -13.82 5.51 -0.09
N HIS A 104 -12.89 5.93 0.76
CA HIS A 104 -12.45 5.19 1.95
C HIS A 104 -13.57 4.90 2.97
N LYS A 105 -14.70 5.63 2.91
CA LYS A 105 -15.90 5.40 3.73
C LYS A 105 -16.82 4.31 3.18
N GLY A 106 -16.56 3.82 1.97
CA GLY A 106 -17.30 2.74 1.34
C GLY A 106 -16.83 1.36 1.79
N THR A 107 -17.25 0.33 1.06
CA THR A 107 -16.85 -1.06 1.28
C THR A 107 -15.66 -1.46 0.40
N LEU A 108 -15.09 -2.64 0.65
CA LEU A 108 -14.19 -3.29 -0.29
C LEU A 108 -15.00 -3.71 -1.53
N LYS A 109 -14.65 -3.17 -2.70
CA LYS A 109 -15.25 -3.52 -3.99
C LYS A 109 -14.69 -4.85 -4.53
N PRO A 110 -15.31 -5.45 -5.57
CA PRO A 110 -14.71 -6.52 -6.35
C PRO A 110 -13.61 -6.00 -7.28
N HIS A 111 -12.50 -6.75 -7.38
CA HIS A 111 -11.38 -6.44 -8.27
C HIS A 111 -11.10 -7.62 -9.21
N ASP A 112 -10.72 -7.30 -10.46
CA ASP A 112 -10.23 -8.28 -11.44
C ASP A 112 -9.24 -7.59 -12.40
N TYR A 113 -8.55 -8.36 -13.24
CA TYR A 113 -7.65 -7.82 -14.27
C TYR A 113 -8.44 -6.98 -15.29
N PRO A 114 -8.09 -5.70 -15.48
CA PRO A 114 -8.75 -4.88 -16.49
C PRO A 114 -8.40 -5.36 -17.91
N GLN A 115 -9.39 -5.29 -18.80
CA GLN A 115 -9.27 -5.67 -20.19
C GLN A 115 -8.53 -4.58 -20.99
N TRP A 116 -7.21 -4.48 -20.81
CA TRP A 116 -6.34 -3.53 -21.52
C TRP A 116 -5.58 -4.22 -22.66
N GLU A 117 -5.55 -3.61 -23.84
CA GLU A 117 -4.94 -4.16 -25.07
C GLU A 117 -3.48 -4.60 -24.90
N LYS A 118 -2.69 -3.84 -24.13
CA LYS A 118 -1.27 -4.13 -23.85
C LYS A 118 -1.08 -5.06 -22.65
N GLY A 119 -2.14 -5.72 -22.19
CA GLY A 119 -2.15 -6.55 -21.00
C GLY A 119 -1.82 -5.79 -19.72
N VAL A 120 -1.76 -6.54 -18.62
CA VAL A 120 -1.64 -6.02 -17.26
C VAL A 120 -0.51 -6.74 -16.52
N ASN A 121 0.08 -6.10 -15.52
CA ASN A 121 1.06 -6.75 -14.64
C ASN A 121 0.34 -7.76 -13.72
N ILE A 122 1.05 -8.82 -13.34
CA ILE A 122 0.48 -9.85 -12.45
C ILE A 122 0.17 -9.19 -11.09
N LEU A 123 -0.96 -9.53 -10.48
CA LEU A 123 -1.51 -8.89 -9.27
C LEU A 123 -1.85 -7.39 -9.40
N PHE A 124 -1.98 -6.82 -10.60
CA PHE A 124 -2.52 -5.46 -10.77
C PHE A 124 -4.02 -5.54 -11.09
N HIS A 125 -4.84 -5.89 -10.09
CA HIS A 125 -6.29 -5.93 -10.22
C HIS A 125 -6.91 -4.52 -10.13
N GLY A 126 -7.87 -4.23 -11.00
CA GLY A 126 -8.68 -3.01 -10.98
C GLY A 126 -10.09 -3.25 -10.45
N ILE A 127 -10.67 -2.24 -9.81
CA ILE A 127 -12.07 -2.24 -9.39
C ILE A 127 -12.98 -2.32 -10.62
N GLN A 128 -13.95 -3.23 -10.55
CA GLN A 128 -14.94 -3.41 -11.63
C GLN A 128 -16.13 -2.44 -11.49
N ASP A 129 -16.48 -2.07 -10.25
CA ASP A 129 -17.63 -1.24 -9.92
C ASP A 129 -17.22 0.02 -9.13
N TYR A 130 -17.10 1.14 -9.86
CA TYR A 130 -16.97 2.49 -9.32
C TYR A 130 -17.66 3.49 -10.29
N ASP A 131 -18.13 4.61 -9.76
CA ASP A 131 -18.67 5.68 -10.61
C ASP A 131 -17.56 6.31 -11.45
N LYS A 132 -17.68 6.18 -12.76
CA LYS A 132 -16.71 6.69 -13.75
C LYS A 132 -16.81 8.21 -13.94
N ASN A 133 -17.87 8.85 -13.45
CA ASN A 133 -18.06 10.30 -13.50
C ASN A 133 -17.43 11.02 -12.29
N SER A 134 -17.08 10.27 -11.24
CA SER A 134 -16.44 10.82 -10.03
C SER A 134 -15.09 11.46 -10.38
N GLU A 135 -14.84 12.65 -9.85
CA GLU A 135 -13.64 13.42 -10.17
C GLU A 135 -12.36 12.80 -9.58
N LEU A 136 -11.47 12.29 -10.43
CA LEU A 136 -10.12 11.86 -10.02
C LEU A 136 -9.27 13.07 -9.65
N LYS A 137 -8.87 13.16 -8.38
CA LYS A 137 -7.87 14.13 -7.92
C LYS A 137 -6.48 13.54 -8.11
N HIS A 138 -5.64 14.24 -8.89
CA HIS A 138 -4.24 13.88 -9.10
C HIS A 138 -3.36 14.60 -8.08
N LEU A 139 -2.46 13.85 -7.43
CA LEU A 139 -1.57 14.36 -6.41
C LEU A 139 -0.24 14.75 -7.04
N VAL A 140 -0.10 16.03 -7.40
CA VAL A 140 1.21 16.61 -7.74
C VAL A 140 2.01 16.72 -6.44
N MET A 141 3.25 16.22 -6.45
CA MET A 141 4.08 16.05 -5.25
C MET A 141 5.55 16.36 -5.56
N GLU A 142 6.22 17.08 -4.67
CA GLU A 142 7.65 17.32 -4.74
C GLU A 142 8.46 16.19 -4.11
N LYS A 143 9.76 16.17 -4.39
CA LYS A 143 10.68 15.20 -3.78
C LYS A 143 10.68 15.33 -2.25
N GLY A 144 10.30 14.25 -1.58
CA GLY A 144 10.20 14.16 -0.11
C GLY A 144 8.76 14.29 0.41
N ASP A 145 7.83 14.78 -0.39
CA ASP A 145 6.42 14.84 -0.01
C ASP A 145 5.88 13.44 0.26
N THR A 146 5.05 13.32 1.30
CA THR A 146 4.47 12.05 1.72
C THR A 146 2.96 12.18 1.89
N VAL A 147 2.20 11.40 1.13
CA VAL A 147 0.75 11.29 1.30
C VAL A 147 0.41 10.10 2.20
N PHE A 148 -0.56 10.30 3.09
CA PHE A 148 -1.12 9.24 3.94
C PHE A 148 -2.56 8.92 3.52
N PHE A 149 -2.91 7.65 3.33
CA PHE A 149 -4.27 7.26 2.90
C PHE A 149 -4.75 5.89 3.40
N HIS A 150 -6.05 5.77 3.62
CA HIS A 150 -6.72 4.54 4.10
C HIS A 150 -6.80 3.46 3.00
N PRO A 151 -6.68 2.16 3.30
CA PRO A 151 -6.61 1.11 2.27
C PRO A 151 -7.92 0.86 1.49
N LEU A 152 -9.05 1.44 1.90
CA LEU A 152 -10.29 1.48 1.11
C LEU A 152 -10.38 2.71 0.20
N LEU A 153 -9.42 3.64 0.24
CA LEU A 153 -9.38 4.75 -0.71
C LEU A 153 -9.12 4.19 -2.12
N ILE A 154 -10.06 4.44 -3.03
CA ILE A 154 -9.89 4.07 -4.43
C ILE A 154 -8.81 4.98 -5.03
N HIS A 155 -7.73 4.36 -5.50
CA HIS A 155 -6.60 5.07 -6.05
C HIS A 155 -5.85 4.25 -7.10
N GLY A 156 -5.01 4.90 -7.91
CA GLY A 156 -4.18 4.27 -8.93
C GLY A 156 -3.08 5.24 -9.38
N SER A 157 -2.36 4.89 -10.45
CA SER A 157 -1.37 5.81 -11.04
C SER A 157 -1.60 5.98 -12.53
N GLY A 158 -1.33 7.18 -13.03
CA GLY A 158 -1.34 7.46 -14.47
C GLY A 158 -0.24 6.70 -15.22
N SER A 159 -0.37 6.58 -16.54
CA SER A 159 0.73 6.12 -17.39
C SER A 159 1.87 7.15 -17.37
N ASN A 160 3.11 6.72 -17.18
CA ASN A 160 4.27 7.59 -17.26
C ASN A 160 4.62 7.86 -18.75
N GLN A 161 4.35 9.08 -19.22
CA GLN A 161 4.57 9.52 -20.59
C GLN A 161 5.99 10.05 -20.84
N THR A 162 6.81 10.18 -19.79
CA THR A 162 8.18 10.68 -19.90
C THR A 162 9.16 9.59 -20.33
N LYS A 163 10.41 9.99 -20.65
CA LYS A 163 11.52 9.06 -20.94
C LYS A 163 12.16 8.46 -19.68
N GLY A 164 11.86 9.01 -18.49
CA GLY A 164 12.46 8.59 -17.22
C GLY A 164 11.65 7.50 -16.50
N PHE A 165 12.24 6.89 -15.47
CA PHE A 165 11.52 6.03 -14.52
C PHE A 165 11.11 6.82 -13.29
N ARG A 166 9.80 6.93 -13.02
CA ARG A 166 9.26 7.60 -11.83
C ARG A 166 9.37 6.72 -10.59
N LYS A 167 10.13 7.15 -9.57
CA LYS A 167 10.46 6.40 -8.35
C LYS A 167 9.69 6.93 -7.13
N ALA A 168 8.95 6.05 -6.46
CA ALA A 168 8.36 6.32 -5.14
C ALA A 168 8.78 5.23 -4.16
N ILE A 169 8.66 5.49 -2.86
CA ILE A 169 8.72 4.46 -1.83
C ILE A 169 7.38 4.41 -1.11
N SER A 170 6.88 3.21 -0.84
CA SER A 170 5.62 3.02 -0.13
C SER A 170 5.77 2.14 1.10
N CYS A 171 5.08 2.57 2.16
CA CYS A 171 4.87 1.91 3.42
C CYS A 171 3.37 2.00 3.75
N HIS A 172 2.49 1.17 3.15
CA HIS A 172 1.31 0.65 3.85
C HIS A 172 1.68 0.36 5.24
N PHE A 173 0.81 0.73 6.17
CA PHE A 173 0.97 0.12 7.42
C PHE A 173 -0.31 -0.18 8.30
N ALA A 174 -0.51 -1.43 8.79
CA ALA A 174 -1.55 -1.94 9.75
C ALA A 174 -1.21 -2.15 11.26
N ALA A 175 -2.21 -2.25 12.15
CA ALA A 175 -1.98 -2.45 13.59
C ALA A 175 -1.59 -3.88 14.02
N ALA A 176 -0.64 -4.04 14.96
CA ALA A 176 -0.30 -5.33 15.57
C ALA A 176 -1.45 -6.01 16.34
N SER A 177 -2.51 -5.27 16.67
CA SER A 177 -3.76 -5.77 17.27
C SER A 177 -4.83 -6.11 16.22
N CYS A 178 -4.56 -5.92 14.94
CA CYS A 178 -5.37 -6.49 13.87
C CYS A 178 -5.28 -8.02 13.91
N HIS A 179 -6.20 -8.69 13.23
CA HIS A 179 -6.22 -10.15 13.09
C HIS A 179 -6.30 -10.55 11.63
N TYR A 180 -5.73 -11.72 11.31
CA TYR A 180 -5.93 -12.35 10.01
C TYR A 180 -7.37 -12.84 9.86
N ILE A 181 -7.88 -12.82 8.63
CA ILE A 181 -9.19 -13.36 8.25
C ILE A 181 -9.01 -14.53 7.27
N ASP A 182 -9.92 -15.51 7.29
CA ASP A 182 -10.09 -16.42 6.14
C ASP A 182 -10.74 -15.61 5.00
N VAL A 183 -10.25 -15.80 3.78
CA VAL A 183 -10.70 -15.10 2.57
C VAL A 183 -11.55 -15.98 1.64
N LYS A 184 -11.73 -17.27 1.96
CA LYS A 184 -12.62 -18.18 1.23
C LYS A 184 -14.07 -17.68 1.25
N GLY A 185 -14.76 -17.80 0.12
CA GLY A 185 -16.11 -17.27 -0.07
C GLY A 185 -16.20 -15.73 -0.12
N THR A 186 -15.06 -15.02 -0.12
CA THR A 186 -15.01 -13.55 -0.22
C THR A 186 -14.48 -13.09 -1.58
N THR A 187 -14.59 -11.78 -1.87
CA THR A 187 -13.97 -11.17 -3.06
C THR A 187 -12.43 -11.32 -3.12
N GLN A 188 -11.79 -11.71 -2.02
CA GLN A 188 -10.34 -11.93 -1.93
C GLN A 188 -9.92 -13.40 -2.16
N GLU A 189 -10.85 -14.36 -2.33
CA GLU A 189 -10.50 -15.79 -2.52
C GLU A 189 -9.64 -16.03 -3.78
N LYS A 190 -9.96 -15.33 -4.88
CA LYS A 190 -9.18 -15.42 -6.13
C LYS A 190 -7.72 -15.02 -5.91
N LEU A 191 -7.50 -13.98 -5.10
CA LEU A 191 -6.16 -13.49 -4.77
C LEU A 191 -5.35 -14.52 -4.00
N GLU A 192 -5.93 -15.22 -3.02
CA GLU A 192 -5.23 -16.26 -2.26
C GLU A 192 -4.61 -17.30 -3.21
N LYS A 193 -5.42 -17.82 -4.14
CA LYS A 193 -4.98 -18.82 -5.11
C LYS A 193 -3.88 -18.29 -6.04
N GLU A 194 -3.94 -17.01 -6.42
CA GLU A 194 -2.89 -16.38 -7.23
C GLU A 194 -1.59 -16.14 -6.43
N VAL A 195 -1.67 -15.68 -5.19
CA VAL A 195 -0.50 -15.45 -4.31
C VAL A 195 0.20 -16.77 -3.99
N LEU A 196 -0.54 -17.84 -3.66
CA LEU A 196 0.02 -19.17 -3.42
C LEU A 196 0.71 -19.72 -4.66
N LYS A 197 0.09 -19.60 -5.85
CA LYS A 197 0.68 -20.01 -7.13
C LYS A 197 1.91 -19.20 -7.55
N VAL A 198 2.06 -17.97 -7.04
CA VAL A 198 3.26 -17.15 -7.20
C VAL A 198 4.35 -17.57 -6.22
N ALA A 199 3.99 -17.87 -4.96
CA ALA A 199 4.92 -18.30 -3.92
C ALA A 199 5.55 -19.68 -4.22
N SER A 200 4.77 -20.67 -4.66
CA SER A 200 5.26 -22.02 -4.97
C SER A 200 6.32 -22.08 -6.07
N ARG A 201 6.30 -21.12 -7.02
CA ARG A 201 7.30 -21.00 -8.09
C ARG A 201 8.73 -20.73 -7.58
N ASN A 202 8.88 -20.34 -6.32
CA ASN A 202 10.17 -20.11 -5.69
C ASN A 202 10.70 -21.35 -4.92
N ASN A 203 10.11 -22.54 -5.13
CA ASN A 203 10.51 -23.86 -4.61
C ASN A 203 10.60 -24.04 -3.07
N GLU A 204 10.39 -23.00 -2.25
CA GLU A 204 10.50 -23.06 -0.78
C GLU A 204 9.17 -22.89 -0.03
N MET A 205 8.02 -22.79 -0.72
CA MET A 205 6.75 -22.32 -0.10
C MET A 205 5.51 -23.22 -0.30
N ASP A 206 5.66 -24.48 -0.72
CA ASP A 206 4.53 -25.38 -1.06
C ASP A 206 3.61 -25.77 0.12
N LEU A 207 4.01 -25.52 1.37
CA LEU A 207 3.23 -25.86 2.57
C LEU A 207 2.62 -24.65 3.29
N LEU A 208 2.80 -23.43 2.76
CA LEU A 208 2.42 -22.21 3.45
C LEU A 208 1.04 -21.73 3.03
N ASN A 209 0.18 -21.41 4.01
CA ASN A 209 -1.09 -20.75 3.74
C ASN A 209 -0.89 -19.23 3.62
N LEU A 210 -1.94 -18.50 3.20
CA LEU A 210 -1.83 -17.06 3.03
C LEU A 210 -1.36 -16.37 4.33
N LYS A 211 -1.99 -16.63 5.48
CA LYS A 211 -1.60 -16.02 6.77
C LYS A 211 -0.10 -16.21 7.05
N ASP A 212 0.48 -17.38 6.81
CA ASP A 212 1.90 -17.64 7.08
C ASP A 212 2.79 -16.71 6.25
N ILE A 213 2.50 -16.57 4.94
CA ILE A 213 3.20 -15.66 4.02
C ILE A 213 3.23 -14.24 4.59
N TRP A 214 2.10 -13.74 5.08
CA TRP A 214 2.01 -12.41 5.69
C TRP A 214 2.74 -12.35 7.04
N GLN A 215 2.66 -13.39 7.88
CA GLN A 215 3.38 -13.45 9.17
C GLN A 215 4.92 -13.44 9.00
N PHE A 216 5.44 -14.09 7.96
CA PHE A 216 6.87 -14.08 7.59
C PHE A 216 7.34 -12.73 7.04
N GLN A 217 6.45 -11.91 6.50
CA GLN A 217 6.77 -10.58 5.94
C GLN A 217 6.63 -9.45 6.97
N ALA A 218 5.76 -9.59 7.98
CA ALA A 218 5.59 -8.59 9.03
C ALA A 218 6.89 -8.32 9.81
N ARG A 219 7.25 -7.05 10.03
CA ARG A 219 8.38 -6.65 10.91
C ARG A 219 7.93 -5.66 11.97
N LEU A 220 8.22 -5.94 13.23
CA LEU A 220 7.98 -5.02 14.35
C LEU A 220 8.89 -3.78 14.23
N VAL A 221 8.32 -2.58 14.40
CA VAL A 221 9.07 -1.30 14.34
C VAL A 221 9.03 -0.54 15.65
N LYS A 222 7.92 -0.61 16.40
CA LYS A 222 7.74 0.10 17.66
C LYS A 222 6.65 -0.53 18.53
N GLY A 223 6.98 -0.77 19.79
CA GLY A 223 6.07 -1.42 20.76
C GLY A 223 6.32 -2.92 20.83
N GLU A 224 5.27 -3.69 21.11
CA GLU A 224 5.30 -5.17 21.09
C GLU A 224 4.46 -5.72 19.92
N ARG A 225 4.84 -6.90 19.42
CA ARG A 225 4.03 -7.75 18.55
C ARG A 225 2.93 -8.39 19.40
N ILE A 226 1.67 -8.34 18.96
CA ILE A 226 0.51 -8.85 19.72
C ILE A 226 -0.17 -9.99 18.97
N ASN A 227 -0.58 -9.76 17.72
CA ASN A 227 -1.38 -10.72 16.95
C ASN A 227 -1.02 -10.80 15.45
N LEU A 228 -0.68 -9.67 14.80
CA LEU A 228 0.00 -9.68 13.49
C LEU A 228 1.51 -9.87 13.64
#